data_AF-A0A934MFA2-F1
#
_entry.id   AF-A0A934MFA2-F1
#
_cell.length_a   1.000
_cell.length_b   1.000
_cell.length_c   1.000
_cell.angle_alpha   90.00
_cell.angle_beta   90.00
_cell.angle_gamma   90.00
#
_symmetry.space_group_name_H-M   'P 1'
#
loop_
_entity.id
_entity.type
_entity.pdbx_description
1 polymer ?
#
loop_
_entity_poly.entity_id
_entity_poly.type
_entity_poly.pdbx_seq_one_letter_code
_entity_poly.pdbx_strand_id
1 'polypeptide(L)'
;MSTEPGHPLQQPHITADDAWRLYCAWAGFGCEMVKRPLALSGTAGVRLADAVARGILGAESPRALARMAAREAGQLAVDMLAVPSSAAATAAAHFDEAQAPSQDRLARALAGTDPVATITRVDVDPNLAEAQWRELTARSGVDVDAPVPEFAPTTGAPFLLPARVLDASQAWAAWFVPLDAARRLLAEACETGHQPPEVLDAFAPVAVGDGGVLVSLVASDYRASDFGVVQEIGLSLTVSPRAARFPGPGQLFLRLIVTHPYSLGAARQIWGIRKDLHDNASAEPRSRFQVAYGADRVRFGQGALQSRAVRSSGTLQLAFPRLGRGRSDRVPGLIHSMVAPHGPPAAAVAPARSVLMRSGTGEGVQVRGDVRLTLPADRAAGLQAGCLCRGGMACLCDTLRGLGLDRRRPAANGWTERLTCTLAEPVRIGAQSSDGAGNTSSKA
;
A
#
# COMPACT_ATOMS: atom_id res chain seq x y z
N MET A 1 -25.79 -47.98 -4.55
CA MET A 1 -24.77 -47.34 -3.70
C MET A 1 -24.90 -45.84 -3.92
N SER A 2 -25.61 -45.17 -3.03
CA SER A 2 -25.79 -43.72 -3.06
C SER A 2 -24.52 -43.07 -2.54
N THR A 3 -23.81 -42.33 -3.40
CA THR A 3 -22.68 -41.48 -3.00
C THR A 3 -23.24 -40.29 -2.22
N GLU A 4 -23.06 -40.29 -0.91
CA GLU A 4 -23.31 -39.12 -0.09
C GLU A 4 -22.53 -37.92 -0.66
N PRO A 5 -23.17 -36.74 -0.82
CA PRO A 5 -22.46 -35.53 -1.17
C PRO A 5 -21.49 -35.22 -0.03
N GLY A 6 -20.20 -35.43 -0.28
CA GLY A 6 -19.15 -35.10 0.67
C GLY A 6 -19.33 -33.68 1.18
N HIS A 7 -19.38 -33.52 2.50
CA HIS A 7 -19.40 -32.22 3.15
C HIS A 7 -18.33 -31.33 2.49
N PRO A 8 -18.70 -30.17 1.90
CA PRO A 8 -17.70 -29.26 1.38
C PRO A 8 -16.76 -28.93 2.53
N LEU A 9 -15.49 -29.35 2.40
CA LEU A 9 -14.42 -28.93 3.32
C LEU A 9 -14.56 -27.43 3.47
N GLN A 10 -14.96 -26.98 4.66
CA GLN A 10 -15.10 -25.56 4.96
C GLN A 10 -13.76 -24.92 4.60
N GLN A 11 -13.74 -24.13 3.52
CA GLN A 11 -12.55 -23.38 3.18
C GLN A 11 -12.22 -22.51 4.40
N PRO A 12 -11.00 -22.59 4.96
CA PRO A 12 -10.63 -21.78 6.11
C PRO A 12 -10.87 -20.32 5.77
N HIS A 13 -11.74 -19.67 6.55
CA HIS A 13 -12.09 -18.27 6.36
C HIS A 13 -10.97 -17.39 6.92
N ILE A 14 -10.18 -16.79 6.03
CA ILE A 14 -9.13 -15.83 6.39
C ILE A 14 -9.75 -14.43 6.45
N THR A 15 -9.58 -13.72 7.56
CA THR A 15 -9.99 -12.32 7.77
C THR A 15 -8.87 -11.34 7.42
N ALA A 16 -9.16 -10.04 7.41
CA ALA A 16 -8.11 -9.03 7.24
C ALA A 16 -7.13 -8.98 8.42
N ASP A 17 -7.59 -9.31 9.63
CA ASP A 17 -6.72 -9.42 10.81
C ASP A 17 -5.74 -10.61 10.64
N ASP A 18 -6.22 -11.75 10.15
CA ASP A 18 -5.37 -12.91 9.86
C ASP A 18 -4.31 -12.60 8.78
N ALA A 19 -4.71 -11.88 7.72
CA ALA A 19 -3.79 -11.45 6.67
C ALA A 19 -2.74 -10.43 7.19
N TRP A 20 -3.15 -9.52 8.08
CA TRP A 20 -2.23 -8.59 8.74
C TRP A 20 -1.26 -9.31 9.68
N ARG A 21 -1.72 -10.27 10.49
CA ARG A 21 -0.86 -11.09 11.35
C ARG A 21 0.15 -11.87 10.51
N LEU A 22 -0.29 -12.48 9.42
CA LEU A 22 0.60 -13.16 8.48
C LEU A 22 1.64 -12.21 7.90
N TYR A 23 1.24 -11.00 7.51
CA TYR A 23 2.15 -9.98 7.03
C TYR A 23 3.18 -9.54 8.08
N CYS A 24 2.75 -9.27 9.32
CA CYS A 24 3.64 -8.95 10.43
C CYS A 24 4.62 -10.09 10.74
N ALA A 25 4.13 -11.33 10.74
CA ALA A 25 4.96 -12.51 10.92
C ALA A 25 6.03 -12.61 9.81
N TRP A 26 5.65 -12.37 8.55
CA TRP A 26 6.58 -12.34 7.42
C TRP A 26 7.58 -11.19 7.47
N ALA A 27 7.14 -9.98 7.84
CA ALA A 27 8.02 -8.84 8.01
C ALA A 27 9.01 -9.04 9.16
N GLY A 28 8.54 -9.62 10.28
CA GLY A 28 9.37 -10.03 11.41
C GLY A 28 10.38 -11.10 11.02
N PHE A 29 9.96 -12.13 10.28
CA PHE A 29 10.84 -13.14 9.70
C PHE A 29 11.95 -12.50 8.86
N GLY A 30 11.58 -11.65 7.90
CA GLY A 30 12.53 -10.95 7.05
C GLY A 30 13.50 -10.07 7.84
N CYS A 31 13.02 -9.37 8.88
CA CYS A 31 13.87 -8.60 9.78
C CYS A 31 14.88 -9.49 10.51
N GLU A 32 14.46 -10.60 11.09
CA GLU A 32 15.34 -11.53 11.80
C GLU A 32 16.38 -12.17 10.87
N MET A 33 15.96 -12.52 9.64
CA MET A 33 16.85 -13.04 8.60
C MET A 33 17.96 -12.07 8.18
N VAL A 34 17.82 -10.76 8.47
CA VAL A 34 18.85 -9.74 8.19
C VAL A 34 19.59 -9.33 9.46
N LYS A 35 18.86 -8.99 10.53
CA LYS A 35 19.43 -8.49 11.79
C LYS A 35 20.32 -9.53 12.47
N ARG A 36 19.86 -10.78 12.52
CA ARG A 36 20.55 -11.82 13.31
C ARG A 36 21.88 -12.23 12.68
N PRO A 37 22.01 -12.43 11.35
CA PRO A 37 23.31 -12.63 10.72
C PRO A 37 24.29 -11.47 10.96
N LEU A 38 23.81 -10.22 10.88
CA LEU A 38 24.66 -9.05 11.13
C LEU A 38 25.14 -9.01 12.59
N ALA A 39 24.26 -9.27 13.55
CA ALA A 39 24.62 -9.32 14.96
C ALA A 39 25.62 -10.44 15.26
N LEU A 40 25.35 -11.67 14.78
CA LEU A 40 26.23 -12.82 14.92
C LEU A 40 27.63 -12.55 14.32
N SER A 41 27.67 -11.96 13.12
CA SER A 41 28.93 -11.60 12.46
C SER A 41 29.69 -10.53 13.24
N GLY A 42 28.99 -9.52 13.76
CA GLY A 42 29.60 -8.49 14.61
C GLY A 42 30.20 -9.06 15.89
N THR A 43 29.46 -9.91 16.61
CA THR A 43 29.95 -10.58 17.82
C THR A 43 31.12 -11.52 17.54
N ALA A 44 31.08 -12.28 16.44
CA ALA A 44 32.20 -13.10 16.00
C ALA A 44 33.44 -12.25 15.65
N GLY A 45 33.24 -11.11 14.97
CA GLY A 45 34.30 -10.16 14.65
C GLY A 45 34.98 -9.58 15.89
N VAL A 46 34.20 -9.17 16.90
CA VAL A 46 34.74 -8.70 18.19
C VAL A 46 35.54 -9.80 18.88
N ARG A 47 35.01 -11.02 18.95
CA ARG A 47 35.71 -12.17 19.56
C ARG A 47 37.01 -12.51 18.84
N LEU A 48 37.01 -12.44 17.50
CA LEU A 48 38.21 -12.63 16.68
C LEU A 48 39.23 -11.52 16.90
N ALA A 49 38.79 -10.26 16.99
CA ALA A 49 39.66 -9.13 17.28
C ALA A 49 40.30 -9.26 18.68
N ASP A 50 39.52 -9.62 19.70
CA ASP A 50 40.02 -9.88 21.06
C ASP A 50 40.98 -11.06 21.12
N ALA A 51 40.71 -12.10 20.34
CA ALA A 51 41.61 -13.25 20.18
C ALA A 51 42.95 -12.83 19.58
N VAL A 52 42.93 -12.04 18.49
CA VAL A 52 44.13 -11.53 17.83
C VAL A 52 44.91 -10.58 18.74
N ALA A 53 44.24 -9.64 19.41
CA ALA A 53 44.87 -8.70 20.33
C ALA A 53 45.58 -9.43 21.48
N ARG A 54 44.93 -10.44 22.07
CA ARG A 54 45.56 -11.28 23.11
C ARG A 54 46.73 -12.11 22.60
N GLY A 55 46.70 -12.55 21.35
CA GLY A 55 47.83 -13.29 20.77
C GLY A 55 49.00 -12.41 20.36
N ILE A 56 48.76 -11.17 19.93
CA ILE A 56 49.81 -10.19 19.64
C ILE A 56 50.49 -9.73 20.94
N LEU A 57 49.72 -9.56 22.02
CA LEU A 57 50.21 -9.05 23.31
C LEU A 57 50.62 -10.16 24.30
N GLY A 58 50.40 -11.44 23.96
CA GLY A 58 50.61 -12.58 24.85
C GLY A 58 51.58 -13.63 24.30
N ALA A 59 51.88 -14.65 25.11
CA ALA A 59 52.78 -15.76 24.73
C ALA A 59 52.10 -16.85 23.86
N GLU A 60 50.95 -16.54 23.25
CA GLU A 60 50.15 -17.48 22.48
C GLU A 60 50.83 -17.80 21.14
N SER A 61 51.05 -19.09 20.85
CA SER A 61 51.61 -19.51 19.56
C SER A 61 50.64 -19.19 18.40
N PRO A 62 51.14 -18.95 17.17
CA PRO A 62 50.29 -18.80 15.97
C PRO A 62 49.29 -19.94 15.75
N ARG A 63 49.63 -21.16 16.20
CA ARG A 63 48.74 -22.33 16.15
C ARG A 63 47.56 -22.24 17.12
N ALA A 64 47.70 -21.54 18.24
CA ALA A 64 46.61 -21.32 19.18
C ALA A 64 45.63 -20.27 18.63
N LEU A 65 46.15 -19.17 18.07
CA LEU A 65 45.37 -18.18 17.32
C LEU A 65 44.57 -18.81 16.17
N ALA A 66 45.21 -19.65 15.35
CA ALA A 66 44.52 -20.33 14.25
C ALA A 66 43.39 -21.26 14.73
N ARG A 67 43.58 -21.97 15.85
CA ARG A 67 42.54 -22.84 16.44
C ARG A 67 41.38 -22.03 17.01
N MET A 68 41.65 -20.90 17.65
CA MET A 68 40.62 -19.98 18.13
C MET A 68 39.83 -19.39 16.98
N ALA A 69 40.50 -18.93 15.92
CA ALA A 69 39.83 -18.41 14.73
C ALA A 69 38.96 -19.47 14.05
N ALA A 70 39.45 -20.71 13.91
CA ALA A 70 38.67 -21.81 13.36
C ALA A 70 37.45 -22.16 14.23
N ARG A 71 37.59 -22.11 15.57
CA ARG A 71 36.46 -22.33 16.50
C ARG A 71 35.41 -21.23 16.36
N GLU A 72 35.80 -19.96 16.32
CA GLU A 72 34.87 -18.84 16.17
C GLU A 72 34.18 -18.86 14.80
N ALA A 73 34.91 -19.21 13.73
CA ALA A 73 34.32 -19.40 12.40
C ALA A 73 33.32 -20.58 12.37
N GLY A 74 33.65 -21.69 13.03
CA GLY A 74 32.75 -22.84 13.16
C GLY A 74 31.49 -22.50 13.96
N GLN A 75 31.63 -21.77 15.07
CA GLN A 75 30.49 -21.32 15.88
C GLN A 75 29.61 -20.36 15.09
N LEU A 76 30.20 -19.39 14.38
CA LEU A 76 29.46 -18.48 13.51
C LEU A 76 28.67 -19.25 12.44
N ALA A 77 29.27 -20.26 11.80
CA ALA A 77 28.58 -21.08 10.81
C ALA A 77 27.38 -21.85 11.40
N VAL A 78 27.53 -22.42 12.60
CA VAL A 78 26.44 -23.10 13.32
C VAL A 78 25.32 -22.12 13.67
N ASP A 79 25.68 -20.95 14.21
CA ASP A 79 24.70 -19.93 14.59
C ASP A 79 23.95 -19.38 13.37
N MET A 80 24.63 -19.24 12.22
CA MET A 80 24.03 -18.83 10.94
C MET A 80 23.02 -19.85 10.41
N LEU A 81 23.29 -21.15 10.56
CA LEU A 81 22.35 -22.21 10.18
C LEU A 81 21.08 -22.22 11.03
N ALA A 82 21.14 -21.69 12.26
CA ALA A 82 19.99 -21.57 13.15
C ALA A 82 19.14 -20.29 12.90
N VAL A 83 19.59 -19.37 12.06
CA VAL A 83 18.86 -18.12 11.77
C VAL A 83 17.48 -18.39 11.16
N PRO A 84 17.30 -19.24 10.14
CA PRO A 84 15.98 -19.47 9.54
C PRO A 84 14.96 -20.06 10.52
N SER A 85 15.37 -21.04 11.34
CA SER A 85 14.47 -21.66 12.32
C SER A 85 14.13 -20.68 13.45
N SER A 86 15.09 -19.88 13.91
CA SER A 86 14.82 -18.83 14.89
C SER A 86 13.91 -17.73 14.34
N ALA A 87 14.11 -17.31 13.08
CA ALA A 87 13.24 -16.33 12.44
C ALA A 87 11.82 -16.88 12.26
N ALA A 88 11.68 -18.17 11.91
CA ALA A 88 10.39 -18.84 11.83
C ALA A 88 9.69 -18.93 13.20
N ALA A 89 10.43 -19.19 14.27
CA ALA A 89 9.89 -19.19 15.63
C ALA A 89 9.37 -17.80 16.04
N THR A 90 10.10 -16.72 15.72
CA THR A 90 9.63 -15.34 15.93
C THR A 90 8.36 -15.04 15.14
N ALA A 91 8.30 -15.47 13.88
CA ALA A 91 7.12 -15.32 13.03
C ALA A 91 5.91 -16.07 13.58
N ALA A 92 6.10 -17.31 14.06
CA ALA A 92 5.07 -18.11 14.69
C ALA A 92 4.55 -17.46 15.99
N ALA A 93 5.45 -16.94 16.84
CA ALA A 93 5.07 -16.23 18.06
C ALA A 93 4.20 -14.99 17.77
N HIS A 94 4.47 -14.25 16.69
CA HIS A 94 3.61 -13.15 16.25
C HIS A 94 2.25 -13.60 15.72
N PHE A 95 2.15 -14.81 15.19
CA PHE A 95 0.89 -15.38 14.72
C PHE A 95 0.01 -15.84 15.89
N ASP A 96 0.63 -16.42 16.91
CA ASP A 96 -0.03 -16.99 18.09
C ASP A 96 -0.40 -15.94 19.16
N GLU A 97 0.26 -14.78 19.18
CA GLU A 97 -0.13 -13.66 20.04
C GLU A 97 -1.49 -13.07 19.61
N ALA A 98 -2.58 -13.63 20.14
CA ALA A 98 -3.92 -13.06 20.08
C ALA A 98 -3.99 -11.78 20.93
N GLN A 99 -3.38 -10.70 20.47
CA GLN A 99 -3.50 -9.40 21.12
C GLN A 99 -4.58 -8.57 20.41
N ALA A 100 -5.52 -8.03 21.17
CA ALA A 100 -6.35 -6.92 20.73
C ALA A 100 -5.44 -5.73 20.35
N PRO A 101 -5.72 -4.98 19.27
CA PRO A 101 -4.92 -3.82 18.92
C PRO A 101 -5.06 -2.72 19.97
N SER A 102 -4.09 -2.65 20.89
CA SER A 102 -3.97 -1.58 21.88
C SER A 102 -3.47 -0.28 21.22
N GLN A 103 -3.73 0.87 21.86
CA GLN A 103 -3.21 2.18 21.42
C GLN A 103 -1.67 2.18 21.26
N ASP A 104 -0.97 1.32 22.00
CA ASP A 104 0.47 1.06 21.85
C ASP A 104 0.88 0.59 20.44
N ARG A 105 -0.02 -0.04 19.67
CA ARG A 105 0.28 -0.44 18.29
C ARG A 105 0.31 0.75 17.34
N LEU A 106 -0.61 1.69 17.50
CA LEU A 106 -0.60 2.94 16.75
C LEU A 106 0.65 3.74 17.13
N ALA A 107 0.96 3.85 18.42
CA ALA A 107 2.16 4.52 18.91
C ALA A 107 3.44 3.85 18.38
N ARG A 108 3.56 2.52 18.37
CA ARG A 108 4.72 1.80 17.81
C ARG A 108 4.82 1.87 16.29
N ALA A 109 3.69 1.83 15.59
CA ALA A 109 3.68 2.04 14.14
C ALA A 109 4.18 3.44 13.80
N LEU A 110 3.87 4.43 14.64
CA LEU A 110 4.31 5.83 14.51
C LEU A 110 5.67 6.11 15.19
N ALA A 111 6.19 5.22 16.03
CA ALA A 111 7.44 5.41 16.76
C ALA A 111 8.62 5.34 15.79
N GLY A 112 9.43 6.40 15.77
CA GLY A 112 10.54 6.58 14.81
C GLY A 112 10.35 7.78 13.87
N THR A 113 9.28 8.55 14.04
CA THR A 113 9.00 9.77 13.29
C THR A 113 8.57 10.88 14.25
N ASP A 114 9.11 12.09 14.12
CA ASP A 114 8.66 13.23 14.92
C ASP A 114 7.18 13.52 14.63
N PRO A 115 6.33 13.69 15.66
CA PRO A 115 4.96 14.11 15.44
C PRO A 115 4.98 15.46 14.72
N VAL A 116 4.38 15.52 13.54
CA VAL A 116 4.09 16.78 12.87
C VAL A 116 3.14 17.57 13.78
N ALA A 117 3.30 18.89 13.85
CA ALA A 117 2.38 19.73 14.60
C ALA A 117 0.94 19.45 14.13
N THR A 118 0.09 18.98 15.04
CA THR A 118 -1.27 18.51 14.73
C THR A 118 -2.01 19.56 13.91
N ILE A 119 -2.27 19.25 12.64
CA ILE A 119 -3.05 20.15 11.78
C ILE A 119 -4.52 19.90 12.12
N THR A 120 -5.06 20.72 13.03
CA THR A 120 -6.45 20.62 13.49
C THR A 120 -7.46 21.13 12.47
N ARG A 121 -7.00 21.89 11.46
CA ARG A 121 -7.82 22.44 10.38
C ARG A 121 -6.96 22.70 9.14
N VAL A 122 -7.37 22.13 8.01
CA VAL A 122 -6.83 22.47 6.69
C VAL A 122 -7.89 23.28 5.96
N ASP A 123 -7.66 24.59 5.83
CA ASP A 123 -8.42 25.40 4.89
C ASP A 123 -7.92 25.05 3.48
N VAL A 124 -8.70 24.23 2.78
CA VAL A 124 -8.44 23.90 1.38
C VAL A 124 -8.82 25.13 0.57
N ASP A 125 -7.86 25.72 -0.15
CA ASP A 125 -8.13 26.84 -1.04
C ASP A 125 -9.21 26.41 -2.05
N PRO A 126 -10.42 27.02 -2.01
CA PRO A 126 -11.50 26.63 -2.91
C PRO A 126 -11.14 26.85 -4.38
N ASN A 127 -10.21 27.77 -4.66
CA ASN A 127 -9.74 28.07 -6.01
C ASN A 127 -8.67 27.07 -6.48
N LEU A 128 -8.12 26.23 -5.61
CA LEU A 128 -7.11 25.23 -6.00
C LEU A 128 -7.71 24.16 -6.92
N ALA A 129 -8.94 23.72 -6.64
CA ALA A 129 -9.65 22.78 -7.50
C ALA A 129 -9.97 23.38 -8.87
N GLU A 130 -10.35 24.67 -8.90
CA GLU A 130 -10.60 25.42 -10.13
C GLU A 130 -9.30 25.67 -10.92
N ALA A 131 -8.22 26.08 -10.27
CA ALA A 131 -6.90 26.25 -10.88
C ALA A 131 -6.36 24.93 -11.45
N GLN A 132 -6.53 23.83 -10.71
CA GLN A 132 -6.17 22.49 -11.19
C GLN A 132 -7.05 22.04 -12.35
N TRP A 133 -8.36 22.29 -12.29
CA TRP A 133 -9.24 22.02 -13.42
C TRP A 133 -8.79 22.81 -14.64
N ARG A 134 -8.55 24.12 -14.52
CA ARG A 134 -8.03 24.97 -15.62
C ARG A 134 -6.69 24.48 -16.16
N GLU A 135 -5.74 24.14 -15.29
CA GLU A 135 -4.42 23.62 -15.66
C GLU A 135 -4.54 22.27 -16.41
N LEU A 136 -5.43 21.39 -15.94
CA LEU A 136 -5.68 20.08 -16.56
C LEU A 136 -6.47 20.21 -17.87
N THR A 137 -7.40 21.17 -17.97
CA THR A 137 -8.19 21.49 -19.17
C THR A 137 -7.29 22.08 -20.25
N ALA A 138 -6.43 23.05 -19.88
CA ALA A 138 -5.42 23.64 -20.76
C ALA A 138 -4.44 22.59 -21.34
N ARG A 139 -4.07 21.57 -20.54
CA ARG A 139 -3.21 20.47 -20.99
C ARG A 139 -3.92 19.40 -21.83
N SER A 140 -5.25 19.32 -21.75
CA SER A 140 -6.02 18.26 -22.42
C SER A 140 -6.64 18.71 -23.75
N GLY A 141 -6.43 19.96 -24.17
CA GLY A 141 -6.99 20.49 -25.42
C GLY A 141 -8.52 20.64 -25.38
N VAL A 142 -9.11 20.57 -24.19
CA VAL A 142 -10.52 20.84 -23.93
C VAL A 142 -10.68 22.34 -23.72
N ASP A 143 -11.85 22.89 -24.09
CA ASP A 143 -12.16 24.31 -23.93
C ASP A 143 -12.00 24.76 -22.47
N VAL A 144 -11.07 25.68 -22.24
CA VAL A 144 -10.74 26.27 -20.93
C VAL A 144 -11.87 27.15 -20.38
N ASP A 145 -12.77 27.60 -21.25
CA ASP A 145 -13.91 28.44 -20.92
C ASP A 145 -15.20 27.62 -20.69
N ALA A 146 -15.12 26.28 -20.77
CA ALA A 146 -16.23 25.43 -20.36
C ALA A 146 -16.63 25.76 -18.91
N PRO A 147 -17.92 25.93 -18.60
CA PRO A 147 -18.35 26.24 -17.25
C PRO A 147 -17.86 25.15 -16.30
N VAL A 148 -17.16 25.56 -15.24
CA VAL A 148 -16.85 24.68 -14.12
C VAL A 148 -18.19 24.14 -13.63
N PRO A 149 -18.40 22.81 -13.60
CA PRO A 149 -19.67 22.24 -13.14
C PRO A 149 -20.02 22.87 -11.79
N GLU A 150 -21.24 23.36 -11.64
CA GLU A 150 -21.66 24.03 -10.41
C GLU A 150 -21.66 23.00 -9.27
N PHE A 151 -20.60 23.03 -8.49
CA PHE A 151 -20.36 22.10 -7.40
C PHE A 151 -21.10 22.62 -6.17
N ALA A 152 -22.06 21.85 -5.65
CA ALA A 152 -22.59 22.04 -4.32
C ALA A 152 -22.03 21.01 -3.31
N PRO A 153 -20.74 21.05 -2.94
CA PRO A 153 -20.37 20.91 -1.54
C PRO A 153 -20.70 22.24 -0.85
N THR A 154 -20.91 22.21 0.45
CA THR A 154 -20.75 23.41 1.27
C THR A 154 -19.32 23.95 1.08
N THR A 155 -19.12 24.81 0.08
CA THR A 155 -17.88 25.51 -0.21
C THR A 155 -17.48 26.26 1.05
N GLY A 156 -16.41 25.79 1.73
CA GLY A 156 -15.91 26.36 2.99
C GLY A 156 -15.96 25.43 4.21
N ALA A 157 -16.53 24.23 4.11
CA ALA A 157 -16.43 23.25 5.21
C ALA A 157 -14.99 22.70 5.33
N PRO A 158 -14.33 22.81 6.49
CA PRO A 158 -12.95 22.35 6.67
C PRO A 158 -12.85 20.83 6.52
N PHE A 159 -11.75 20.36 5.95
CA PHE A 159 -11.45 18.93 5.92
C PHE A 159 -11.06 18.47 7.34
N LEU A 160 -11.74 17.45 7.87
CA LEU A 160 -11.46 16.94 9.21
C LEU A 160 -10.30 15.95 9.19
N LEU A 161 -9.41 16.07 10.18
CA LEU A 161 -8.33 15.13 10.45
C LEU A 161 -8.53 14.47 11.83
N PRO A 162 -8.43 13.13 11.94
CA PRO A 162 -8.30 12.16 10.84
C PRO A 162 -9.57 12.14 9.96
N ALA A 163 -9.37 11.91 8.66
CA ALA A 163 -10.50 11.79 7.72
C ALA A 163 -11.20 10.44 7.90
N ARG A 164 -12.53 10.41 7.88
CA ARG A 164 -13.31 9.23 8.20
C ARG A 164 -14.05 8.67 7.00
N VAL A 165 -14.15 7.35 6.98
CA VAL A 165 -15.08 6.58 6.17
C VAL A 165 -16.03 5.92 7.15
N LEU A 166 -17.30 6.30 7.12
CA LEU A 166 -18.32 5.79 8.03
C LEU A 166 -19.05 4.59 7.44
N ASP A 167 -19.14 4.54 6.11
CA ASP A 167 -19.69 3.40 5.41
C ASP A 167 -19.11 3.29 4.00
N ALA A 168 -18.47 2.17 3.72
CA ALA A 168 -18.05 1.79 2.39
C ALA A 168 -18.15 0.28 2.17
N SER A 169 -18.06 -0.16 0.92
CA SER A 169 -17.69 -1.53 0.58
C SER A 169 -16.35 -1.51 -0.12
N GLN A 170 -15.54 -2.55 0.03
CA GLN A 170 -14.22 -2.61 -0.61
C GLN A 170 -13.91 -4.01 -1.12
N ALA A 171 -13.43 -4.08 -2.35
CA ALA A 171 -12.81 -5.24 -2.93
C ALA A 171 -11.33 -4.97 -3.17
N TRP A 172 -10.51 -6.02 -3.09
CA TRP A 172 -9.12 -5.95 -3.48
C TRP A 172 -8.64 -7.25 -4.09
N ALA A 173 -7.63 -7.15 -4.95
CA ALA A 173 -6.89 -8.28 -5.50
C ALA A 173 -5.41 -7.92 -5.54
N ALA A 174 -4.55 -8.88 -5.22
CA ALA A 174 -3.12 -8.67 -5.16
C ALA A 174 -2.38 -9.74 -5.97
N TRP A 175 -1.32 -9.33 -6.65
CA TRP A 175 -0.47 -10.21 -7.45
C TRP A 175 1.01 -9.96 -7.15
N PHE A 176 1.84 -10.97 -7.32
CA PHE A 176 3.29 -10.80 -7.38
C PHE A 176 3.72 -10.49 -8.81
N VAL A 177 4.41 -9.37 -9.01
CA VAL A 177 5.07 -9.00 -10.28
C VAL A 177 6.59 -9.11 -10.12
N PRO A 178 7.36 -9.33 -11.19
CA PRO A 178 8.83 -9.26 -11.10
C PRO A 178 9.29 -7.89 -10.57
N LEU A 179 10.34 -7.87 -9.75
CA LEU A 179 10.92 -6.64 -9.20
C LEU A 179 11.23 -5.59 -10.28
N ASP A 180 11.77 -6.00 -11.42
CA ASP A 180 12.07 -5.07 -12.51
C ASP A 180 10.81 -4.46 -13.13
N ALA A 181 9.70 -5.21 -13.17
CA ALA A 181 8.41 -4.66 -13.58
C ALA A 181 7.91 -3.63 -12.56
N ALA A 182 8.02 -3.91 -11.26
CA ALA A 182 7.66 -2.97 -10.20
C ALA A 182 8.48 -1.68 -10.25
N ARG A 183 9.80 -1.77 -10.51
CA ARG A 183 10.68 -0.61 -10.68
C ARG A 183 10.29 0.22 -11.91
N ARG A 184 10.01 -0.43 -13.04
CA ARG A 184 9.51 0.26 -14.25
C ARG A 184 8.19 0.97 -14.01
N LEU A 185 7.23 0.34 -13.32
CA LEU A 185 5.97 0.98 -12.96
C LEU A 185 6.17 2.25 -12.12
N LEU A 186 7.08 2.19 -11.15
CA LEU A 186 7.36 3.35 -10.29
C LEU A 186 8.04 4.48 -11.09
N ALA A 187 8.95 4.16 -12.01
CA ALA A 187 9.57 5.12 -12.91
C ALA A 187 8.55 5.74 -13.88
N GLU A 188 7.69 4.93 -14.51
CA GLU A 188 6.61 5.39 -15.39
C GLU A 188 5.63 6.33 -14.65
N ALA A 189 5.32 6.05 -13.38
CA ALA A 189 4.52 6.94 -12.55
C ALA A 189 5.20 8.31 -12.32
N CYS A 190 6.53 8.37 -12.30
CA CYS A 190 7.28 9.63 -12.24
C CYS A 190 7.27 10.36 -13.58
N GLU A 191 7.56 9.65 -14.68
CA GLU A 191 7.59 10.19 -16.05
C GLU A 191 6.25 10.80 -16.46
N THR A 192 5.15 10.18 -16.04
CA THR A 192 3.78 10.64 -16.29
C THR A 192 3.29 11.70 -15.29
N GLY A 193 4.13 12.08 -14.31
CA GLY A 193 3.80 13.11 -13.31
C GLY A 193 2.78 12.67 -12.25
N HIS A 194 2.48 11.37 -12.12
CA HIS A 194 1.65 10.83 -11.03
C HIS A 194 2.39 10.77 -9.70
N GLN A 195 3.70 10.61 -9.74
CA GLN A 195 4.57 10.68 -8.59
C GLN A 195 5.68 11.73 -8.85
N PRO A 196 6.15 12.41 -7.81
CA PRO A 196 7.32 13.28 -7.95
C PRO A 196 8.59 12.41 -8.10
N PRO A 197 9.61 12.83 -8.88
CA PRO A 197 10.82 12.04 -9.11
C PRO A 197 11.53 11.58 -7.84
N GLU A 198 11.47 12.38 -6.77
CA GLU A 198 12.03 12.12 -5.45
C GLU A 198 11.50 10.82 -4.81
N VAL A 199 10.37 10.29 -5.28
CA VAL A 199 9.83 8.99 -4.83
C VAL A 199 10.82 7.83 -5.08
N LEU A 200 11.65 7.93 -6.12
CA LEU A 200 12.62 6.88 -6.49
C LEU A 200 13.79 6.79 -5.50
N ASP A 201 14.14 7.94 -4.91
CA ASP A 201 15.17 8.09 -3.88
C ASP A 201 14.61 7.88 -2.47
N ALA A 202 13.31 8.09 -2.28
CA ALA A 202 12.65 7.90 -1.00
C ALA A 202 12.24 6.44 -0.74
N PHE A 203 11.76 5.73 -1.76
CA PHE A 203 11.13 4.42 -1.61
C PHE A 203 11.74 3.36 -2.53
N ALA A 204 11.68 2.11 -2.08
CA ALA A 204 12.07 0.95 -2.87
C ALA A 204 10.93 -0.10 -2.86
N PRO A 205 10.62 -0.73 -4.01
CA PRO A 205 9.69 -1.85 -4.04
C PRO A 205 10.19 -3.00 -3.15
N VAL A 206 9.27 -3.62 -2.41
CA VAL A 206 9.60 -4.70 -1.47
C VAL A 206 9.49 -6.04 -2.18
N ALA A 207 10.63 -6.66 -2.43
CA ALA A 207 10.69 -8.01 -2.99
C ALA A 207 10.47 -9.07 -1.90
N VAL A 208 9.69 -10.10 -2.22
CA VAL A 208 9.49 -11.30 -1.42
C VAL A 208 9.80 -12.54 -2.27
N GLY A 209 10.31 -13.60 -1.62
CA GLY A 209 10.67 -14.85 -2.28
C GLY A 209 11.66 -14.62 -3.44
N ASP A 210 11.35 -15.20 -4.60
CA ASP A 210 12.15 -15.16 -5.84
C ASP A 210 12.10 -13.80 -6.57
N GLY A 211 12.12 -12.68 -5.82
CA GLY A 211 12.08 -11.33 -6.40
C GLY A 211 10.68 -10.85 -6.82
N GLY A 212 9.62 -11.44 -6.25
CA GLY A 212 8.24 -11.00 -6.49
C GLY A 212 7.88 -9.77 -5.65
N VAL A 213 7.28 -8.75 -6.25
CA VAL A 213 6.78 -7.57 -5.54
C VAL A 213 5.26 -7.57 -5.56
N LEU A 214 4.64 -7.26 -4.43
CA LEU A 214 3.18 -7.23 -4.32
C LEU A 214 2.61 -5.93 -4.94
N VAL A 215 1.78 -6.11 -5.96
CA VAL A 215 0.94 -5.07 -6.57
C VAL A 215 -0.51 -5.38 -6.24
N SER A 216 -1.25 -4.38 -5.78
CA SER A 216 -2.65 -4.53 -5.38
C SER A 216 -3.54 -3.60 -6.20
N LEU A 217 -4.68 -4.13 -6.63
CA LEU A 217 -5.78 -3.36 -7.19
C LEU A 217 -6.90 -3.34 -6.15
N VAL A 218 -7.30 -2.14 -5.74
CA VAL A 218 -8.35 -1.90 -4.75
C VAL A 218 -9.50 -1.18 -5.44
N ALA A 219 -10.73 -1.58 -5.15
CA ALA A 219 -11.93 -0.89 -5.60
C ALA A 219 -12.87 -0.65 -4.42
N SER A 220 -13.27 0.60 -4.21
CA SER A 220 -14.07 1.01 -3.06
C SER A 220 -15.33 1.73 -3.51
N ASP A 221 -16.42 1.53 -2.78
CA ASP A 221 -17.69 2.24 -2.91
C ASP A 221 -17.98 2.98 -1.60
N TYR A 222 -17.61 4.25 -1.51
CA TYR A 222 -17.82 5.07 -0.33
C TYR A 222 -19.24 5.62 -0.36
N ARG A 223 -20.08 5.16 0.59
CA ARG A 223 -21.49 5.56 0.74
C ARG A 223 -21.66 6.69 1.75
N ALA A 224 -20.78 6.75 2.74
CA ALA A 224 -20.70 7.82 3.71
C ALA A 224 -19.23 8.03 4.14
N SER A 225 -18.65 9.17 3.79
CA SER A 225 -17.27 9.51 4.11
C SER A 225 -17.04 11.01 4.09
N ASP A 226 -16.05 11.46 4.87
CA ASP A 226 -15.47 12.80 4.78
C ASP A 226 -14.81 13.05 3.40
N PHE A 227 -14.61 12.02 2.55
CA PHE A 227 -14.18 12.16 1.14
C PHE A 227 -15.36 12.35 0.15
N GLY A 228 -16.60 12.34 0.65
CA GLY A 228 -17.82 12.35 -0.16
C GLY A 228 -18.35 10.94 -0.49
N VAL A 229 -19.44 10.90 -1.26
CA VAL A 229 -19.99 9.66 -1.83
C VAL A 229 -19.31 9.41 -3.16
N VAL A 230 -18.42 8.42 -3.21
CA VAL A 230 -17.51 8.27 -4.34
C VAL A 230 -17.16 6.81 -4.58
N GLN A 231 -17.01 6.44 -5.85
CA GLN A 231 -16.40 5.17 -6.24
C GLN A 231 -14.93 5.43 -6.52
N GLU A 232 -14.08 4.52 -6.06
CA GLU A 232 -12.64 4.66 -6.18
C GLU A 232 -12.04 3.35 -6.71
N ILE A 233 -11.01 3.47 -7.55
CA ILE A 233 -10.17 2.35 -7.99
C ILE A 233 -8.71 2.76 -7.91
N GLY A 234 -7.91 1.99 -7.18
CA GLY A 234 -6.51 2.27 -6.92
C GLY A 234 -5.60 1.12 -7.30
N LEU A 235 -4.51 1.43 -7.98
CA LEU A 235 -3.38 0.52 -8.18
C LEU A 235 -2.26 0.95 -7.23
N SER A 236 -1.88 0.07 -6.31
CA SER A 236 -0.80 0.31 -5.36
C SER A 236 0.34 -0.68 -5.49
N LEU A 237 1.53 -0.22 -5.13
CA LEU A 237 2.75 -1.00 -5.04
C LEU A 237 3.16 -1.10 -3.57
N THR A 238 3.59 -2.28 -3.14
CA THR A 238 4.15 -2.44 -1.81
C THR A 238 5.60 -1.96 -1.81
N VAL A 239 5.88 -0.93 -1.01
CA VAL A 239 7.19 -0.26 -0.93
C VAL A 239 7.66 -0.13 0.52
N SER A 240 8.95 0.12 0.68
CA SER A 240 9.59 0.49 1.93
C SER A 240 10.40 1.77 1.73
N PRO A 241 10.40 2.70 2.70
CA PRO A 241 11.35 3.82 2.71
C PRO A 241 12.80 3.32 2.70
N ARG A 242 13.68 4.01 1.96
CA ARG A 242 15.11 3.67 1.85
C ARG A 242 15.94 4.14 3.05
N ALA A 243 15.59 5.30 3.62
CA ALA A 243 16.40 5.96 4.66
C ALA A 243 16.14 5.47 6.08
N ALA A 244 15.10 4.67 6.32
CA ALA A 244 14.76 4.18 7.66
C ALA A 244 15.30 2.76 7.84
N ARG A 245 15.91 2.48 9.00
CA ARG A 245 16.51 1.16 9.26
C ARG A 245 15.51 0.01 9.24
N PHE A 246 14.23 0.25 9.58
CA PHE A 246 13.15 -0.77 9.53
C PHE A 246 11.73 -0.14 9.45
N PRO A 247 11.39 0.67 8.45
CA PRO A 247 10.03 1.14 8.28
C PRO A 247 9.15 -0.04 7.82
N GLY A 248 7.99 -0.22 8.46
CA GLY A 248 7.02 -1.22 8.02
C GLY A 248 6.70 -1.02 6.52
N PRO A 249 6.70 -2.09 5.71
CA PRO A 249 6.31 -1.95 4.31
C PRO A 249 4.87 -1.43 4.23
N GLY A 250 4.56 -0.70 3.18
CA GLY A 250 3.27 -0.05 3.03
C GLY A 250 2.89 0.11 1.57
N GLN A 251 1.69 0.60 1.33
CA GLN A 251 1.16 0.83 0.00
C GLN A 251 1.55 2.23 -0.47
N LEU A 252 2.19 2.30 -1.64
CA LEU A 252 2.31 3.53 -2.42
C LEU A 252 1.31 3.43 -3.57
N PHE A 253 0.31 4.31 -3.60
CA PHE A 253 -0.64 4.35 -4.70
C PHE A 253 0.05 4.93 -5.94
N LEU A 254 0.29 4.08 -6.93
CA LEU A 254 0.81 4.51 -8.23
C LEU A 254 -0.28 5.24 -9.01
N ARG A 255 -1.53 4.85 -8.79
CA ARG A 255 -2.70 5.50 -9.37
C ARG A 255 -3.91 5.32 -8.49
N LEU A 256 -4.74 6.35 -8.38
CA LEU A 256 -5.99 6.32 -7.63
C LEU A 256 -7.04 7.15 -8.34
N ILE A 257 -8.07 6.53 -8.89
CA ILE A 257 -9.09 7.17 -9.71
C ILE A 257 -10.38 7.25 -8.91
N VAL A 258 -10.99 8.42 -8.82
CA VAL A 258 -12.23 8.68 -8.09
C VAL A 258 -13.30 9.25 -9.01
N THR A 259 -14.58 9.01 -8.68
CA THR A 259 -15.71 9.49 -9.48
C THR A 259 -16.22 10.88 -9.11
N HIS A 260 -15.65 11.49 -8.06
CA HIS A 260 -16.07 12.80 -7.55
C HIS A 260 -14.84 13.66 -7.22
N PRO A 261 -14.82 14.95 -7.59
CA PRO A 261 -13.62 15.79 -7.49
C PRO A 261 -13.30 16.30 -6.08
N TYR A 262 -14.26 16.21 -5.16
CA TYR A 262 -14.14 16.77 -3.81
C TYR A 262 -12.84 16.39 -3.08
N SER A 263 -12.38 15.15 -3.21
CA SER A 263 -11.17 14.69 -2.51
C SER A 263 -9.86 14.94 -3.24
N LEU A 264 -9.85 15.49 -4.48
CA LEU A 264 -8.63 15.59 -5.29
C LEU A 264 -7.58 16.53 -4.65
N GLY A 265 -8.00 17.77 -4.35
CA GLY A 265 -7.11 18.79 -3.77
C GLY A 265 -6.65 18.40 -2.37
N ALA A 266 -7.58 18.01 -1.50
CA ALA A 266 -7.29 17.60 -0.13
C ALA A 266 -6.38 16.36 -0.08
N ALA A 267 -6.62 15.34 -0.91
CA ALA A 267 -5.78 14.13 -0.97
C ALA A 267 -4.32 14.46 -1.27
N ARG A 268 -4.10 15.35 -2.26
CA ARG A 268 -2.76 15.76 -2.68
C ARG A 268 -2.09 16.68 -1.66
N GLN A 269 -2.82 17.66 -1.14
CA GLN A 269 -2.26 18.67 -0.25
C GLN A 269 -1.93 18.11 1.13
N ILE A 270 -2.86 17.33 1.70
CA ILE A 270 -2.69 16.78 3.04
C ILE A 270 -1.79 15.55 2.95
N TRP A 271 -2.20 14.53 2.21
CA TRP A 271 -1.54 13.22 2.24
C TRP A 271 -0.52 12.99 1.13
N GLY A 272 -0.33 13.92 0.19
CA GLY A 272 0.55 13.69 -0.96
C GLY A 272 0.01 12.64 -1.94
N ILE A 273 -1.26 12.24 -1.81
CA ILE A 273 -1.88 11.21 -2.64
C ILE A 273 -2.47 11.89 -3.88
N ARG A 274 -1.91 11.61 -5.05
CA ARG A 274 -2.45 12.11 -6.32
C ARG A 274 -3.60 11.23 -6.78
N LYS A 275 -4.76 11.87 -6.95
CA LYS A 275 -5.98 11.24 -7.45
C LYS A 275 -6.33 11.75 -8.84
N ASP A 276 -6.90 10.87 -9.64
CA ASP A 276 -7.47 11.19 -10.94
C ASP A 276 -8.99 11.27 -10.85
N LEU A 277 -9.58 12.11 -11.69
CA LEU A 277 -11.03 12.20 -11.81
C LEU A 277 -11.52 11.40 -13.03
N HIS A 278 -12.46 10.49 -12.78
CA HIS A 278 -13.38 9.98 -13.80
C HIS A 278 -14.77 10.53 -13.49
N ASP A 279 -15.11 11.68 -14.07
CA ASP A 279 -16.33 12.39 -13.70
C ASP A 279 -17.59 11.66 -14.18
N ASN A 280 -18.28 11.01 -13.23
CA ASN A 280 -19.53 10.32 -13.52
C ASN A 280 -20.68 11.27 -13.87
N ALA A 281 -20.63 12.54 -13.47
CA ALA A 281 -21.68 13.51 -13.73
C ALA A 281 -21.73 13.86 -15.23
N SER A 282 -20.58 14.12 -15.84
CA SER A 282 -20.45 14.39 -17.28
C SER A 282 -20.37 13.14 -18.15
N ALA A 283 -20.06 11.96 -17.60
CA ALA A 283 -19.99 10.73 -18.38
C ALA A 283 -21.37 10.22 -18.82
N GLU A 284 -21.43 9.79 -20.09
CA GLU A 284 -22.53 8.99 -20.66
C GLU A 284 -22.86 7.80 -19.74
N PRO A 285 -24.14 7.42 -19.58
CA PRO A 285 -24.54 6.37 -18.63
C PRO A 285 -23.73 5.06 -18.75
N ARG A 286 -23.38 4.65 -19.97
CA ARG A 286 -22.58 3.45 -20.26
C ARG A 286 -21.10 3.56 -19.92
N SER A 287 -20.59 4.78 -19.81
CA SER A 287 -19.19 5.10 -19.51
C SER A 287 -18.98 5.49 -18.04
N ARG A 288 -20.06 5.58 -17.25
CA ARG A 288 -19.98 5.84 -15.80
C ARG A 288 -19.33 4.67 -15.09
N PHE A 289 -18.34 4.97 -14.25
CA PHE A 289 -17.73 3.97 -13.38
C PHE A 289 -18.66 3.72 -12.19
N GLN A 290 -19.19 2.52 -12.10
CA GLN A 290 -20.27 2.18 -11.16
C GLN A 290 -19.98 0.86 -10.45
N VAL A 291 -20.78 0.60 -9.41
CA VAL A 291 -20.76 -0.64 -8.64
C VAL A 291 -22.10 -1.35 -8.77
N ALA A 292 -22.06 -2.63 -9.15
CA ALA A 292 -23.23 -3.49 -9.24
C ALA A 292 -23.09 -4.66 -8.26
N TYR A 293 -23.95 -4.69 -7.25
CA TYR A 293 -24.00 -5.74 -6.23
C TYR A 293 -24.91 -6.88 -6.71
N GLY A 294 -24.36 -8.07 -6.86
CA GLY A 294 -25.08 -9.34 -7.02
C GLY A 294 -25.01 -10.19 -5.75
N ALA A 295 -25.73 -11.30 -5.67
CA ALA A 295 -25.78 -12.11 -4.44
C ALA A 295 -24.41 -12.71 -4.04
N ASP A 296 -23.64 -13.16 -5.03
CA ASP A 296 -22.36 -13.87 -4.88
C ASP A 296 -21.16 -13.07 -5.38
N ARG A 297 -21.40 -11.99 -6.12
CA ARG A 297 -20.38 -11.20 -6.79
C ARG A 297 -20.70 -9.72 -6.76
N VAL A 298 -19.66 -8.91 -6.75
CA VAL A 298 -19.71 -7.46 -6.94
C VAL A 298 -18.96 -7.13 -8.22
N ARG A 299 -19.47 -6.17 -8.99
CA ARG A 299 -18.84 -5.69 -10.21
C ARG A 299 -18.54 -4.21 -10.08
N PHE A 300 -17.27 -3.85 -10.27
CA PHE A 300 -16.81 -2.48 -10.43
C PHE A 300 -16.45 -2.27 -11.90
N GLY A 301 -16.77 -1.12 -12.47
CA GLY A 301 -16.38 -0.83 -13.85
C GLY A 301 -17.34 0.08 -14.57
N GLN A 302 -17.03 0.37 -15.83
CA GLN A 302 -17.86 1.21 -16.65
C GLN A 302 -19.13 0.47 -17.11
N GLY A 303 -20.28 1.09 -16.87
CA GLY A 303 -21.59 0.51 -17.20
C GLY A 303 -21.96 -0.71 -16.35
N ALA A 304 -21.36 -0.87 -15.16
CA ALA A 304 -21.53 -2.06 -14.33
C ALA A 304 -23.01 -2.39 -14.04
N LEU A 305 -23.86 -1.38 -13.81
CA LEU A 305 -25.30 -1.56 -13.54
C LEU A 305 -26.10 -2.01 -14.77
N GLN A 306 -25.65 -1.68 -15.97
CA GLN A 306 -26.36 -1.93 -17.22
C GLN A 306 -26.00 -3.28 -17.86
N SER A 307 -24.87 -3.87 -17.44
CA SER A 307 -24.29 -5.09 -18.00
C SER A 307 -25.02 -6.40 -17.67
N ARG A 308 -26.32 -6.39 -17.33
CA ARG A 308 -27.08 -7.63 -17.04
C ARG A 308 -27.24 -8.55 -18.27
N ALA A 309 -27.02 -8.05 -19.50
CA ALA A 309 -27.33 -8.78 -20.73
C ALA A 309 -26.23 -8.77 -21.81
N VAL A 310 -25.10 -8.09 -21.61
CA VAL A 310 -24.10 -7.93 -22.68
C VAL A 310 -22.80 -8.58 -22.26
N ARG A 311 -22.31 -9.52 -23.06
CA ARG A 311 -20.89 -9.87 -23.15
C ARG A 311 -20.13 -8.60 -23.56
N SER A 312 -19.94 -7.64 -22.64
CA SER A 312 -19.31 -6.36 -22.95
C SER A 312 -17.81 -6.58 -23.05
N SER A 313 -17.38 -7.16 -24.17
CA SER A 313 -15.98 -7.42 -24.53
C SER A 313 -15.19 -6.14 -24.84
N GLY A 314 -15.53 -5.02 -24.19
CA GLY A 314 -15.07 -3.71 -24.62
C GLY A 314 -15.13 -2.62 -23.55
N THR A 315 -15.22 -2.93 -22.26
CA THR A 315 -15.06 -1.93 -21.19
C THR A 315 -14.28 -2.51 -20.01
N LEU A 316 -13.66 -1.64 -19.20
CA LEU A 316 -13.03 -2.01 -17.94
C LEU A 316 -14.09 -2.53 -16.97
N GLN A 317 -13.98 -3.79 -16.59
CA GLN A 317 -14.79 -4.41 -15.55
C GLN A 317 -13.97 -5.31 -14.64
N LEU A 318 -14.30 -5.27 -13.37
CA LEU A 318 -13.71 -6.06 -12.30
C LEU A 318 -14.84 -6.75 -11.56
N ALA A 319 -14.82 -8.08 -11.53
CA ALA A 319 -15.79 -8.86 -10.79
C ALA A 319 -15.11 -9.64 -9.68
N PHE A 320 -15.45 -9.30 -8.44
CA PHE A 320 -14.95 -9.96 -7.24
C PHE A 320 -16.04 -10.83 -6.63
N PRO A 321 -15.68 -11.99 -6.04
CA PRO A 321 -16.63 -12.75 -5.23
C PRO A 321 -16.98 -11.94 -3.97
N ARG A 322 -18.28 -11.83 -3.66
CA ARG A 322 -18.77 -11.33 -2.38
C ARG A 322 -18.80 -12.50 -1.41
N LEU A 323 -17.80 -12.54 -0.55
CA LEU A 323 -17.58 -13.67 0.31
C LEU A 323 -17.24 -13.24 1.73
N GLY A 324 -17.37 -14.21 2.63
CA GLY A 324 -16.97 -14.06 4.01
C GLY A 324 -18.08 -13.55 4.92
N ARG A 325 -17.91 -13.88 6.20
CA ARG A 325 -18.74 -13.45 7.33
C ARG A 325 -17.86 -12.91 8.45
N GLY A 326 -16.58 -12.68 8.14
CA GLY A 326 -15.58 -12.23 9.07
C GLY A 326 -15.80 -10.79 9.51
N ARG A 327 -15.09 -10.43 10.57
CA ARG A 327 -15.03 -9.08 11.09
C ARG A 327 -13.58 -8.77 11.40
N SER A 328 -13.15 -7.56 11.07
CA SER A 328 -11.90 -6.99 11.55
C SER A 328 -12.19 -5.76 12.40
N ASP A 329 -11.29 -5.47 13.32
CA ASP A 329 -11.33 -4.25 14.10
C ASP A 329 -9.97 -3.59 14.14
N ARG A 330 -9.91 -2.33 13.70
CA ARG A 330 -8.73 -1.46 13.79
C ARG A 330 -7.47 -2.09 13.21
N VAL A 331 -7.58 -2.69 12.03
CA VAL A 331 -6.44 -3.20 11.24
C VAL A 331 -5.71 -2.01 10.64
N PRO A 332 -4.41 -1.82 10.94
CA PRO A 332 -3.64 -0.71 10.37
C PRO A 332 -3.17 -1.03 8.95
N GLY A 333 -3.39 -0.09 8.04
CA GLY A 333 -2.77 -0.05 6.71
C GLY A 333 -1.80 1.11 6.63
N LEU A 334 -0.55 0.84 6.24
CA LEU A 334 0.44 1.90 6.01
C LEU A 334 0.31 2.39 4.57
N ILE A 335 0.15 3.71 4.42
CA ILE A 335 0.18 4.38 3.12
C ILE A 335 1.42 5.27 3.10
N HIS A 336 2.27 5.05 2.11
CA HIS A 336 3.47 5.86 1.86
C HIS A 336 3.17 6.87 0.75
N SER A 337 3.72 8.07 0.87
CA SER A 337 3.52 9.16 -0.08
C SER A 337 4.63 10.20 0.00
N MET A 338 4.56 11.19 -0.91
CA MET A 338 5.43 12.36 -0.93
C MET A 338 4.58 13.61 -0.67
N VAL A 339 4.81 14.28 0.46
CA VAL A 339 3.99 15.41 0.92
C VAL A 339 4.78 16.71 0.76
N ALA A 340 4.16 17.71 0.13
CA ALA A 340 4.71 19.06 0.11
C ALA A 340 4.39 19.75 1.45
N PRO A 341 5.34 20.46 2.08
CA PRO A 341 5.05 21.27 3.25
C PRO A 341 3.92 22.27 2.99
N HIS A 342 3.04 22.44 3.98
CA HIS A 342 1.98 23.44 3.93
C HIS A 342 2.57 24.86 4.05
N GLY A 343 2.09 25.78 3.20
CA GLY A 343 2.42 27.21 3.26
C GLY A 343 3.50 27.65 2.26
N PRO A 344 3.59 28.97 1.96
CA PRO A 344 4.67 29.53 1.15
C PRO A 344 5.99 29.63 1.95
N PRO A 345 7.16 29.42 1.32
CA PRO A 345 7.35 29.00 -0.07
C PRO A 345 7.21 27.47 -0.22
N ALA A 346 6.92 27.03 -1.45
CA ALA A 346 6.85 25.61 -1.83
C ALA A 346 8.20 24.92 -1.58
N ALA A 347 8.41 24.43 -0.37
CA ALA A 347 9.59 23.63 -0.05
C ALA A 347 9.48 22.24 -0.69
N ALA A 348 10.63 21.57 -0.81
CA ALA A 348 10.74 20.26 -1.44
C ALA A 348 9.77 19.25 -0.82
N VAL A 349 9.24 18.37 -1.66
CA VAL A 349 8.41 17.25 -1.20
C VAL A 349 9.22 16.35 -0.28
N ALA A 350 8.61 15.88 0.80
CA ALA A 350 9.25 14.99 1.77
C ALA A 350 8.52 13.64 1.82
N PRO A 351 9.24 12.53 2.03
CA PRO A 351 8.60 11.24 2.26
C PRO A 351 7.78 11.28 3.53
N ALA A 352 6.56 10.77 3.44
CA ALA A 352 5.65 10.70 4.56
C ALA A 352 4.93 9.35 4.60
N ARG A 353 4.37 9.05 5.78
CA ARG A 353 3.57 7.87 6.03
C ARG A 353 2.30 8.26 6.74
N SER A 354 1.18 7.71 6.27
CA SER A 354 -0.12 7.81 6.92
C SER A 354 -0.59 6.43 7.36
N VAL A 355 -1.37 6.40 8.43
CA VAL A 355 -1.99 5.16 8.92
C VAL A 355 -3.48 5.22 8.60
N LEU A 356 -3.94 4.25 7.81
CA LEU A 356 -5.35 3.95 7.60
C LEU A 356 -5.77 2.89 8.62
N MET A 357 -6.50 3.29 9.66
CA MET A 357 -7.10 2.33 10.58
C MET A 357 -8.43 1.86 10.01
N ARG A 358 -8.58 0.55 9.80
CA ARG A 358 -9.72 -0.05 9.10
C ARG A 358 -10.43 -1.07 10.00
N SER A 359 -11.76 -0.98 10.07
CA SER A 359 -12.63 -2.01 10.65
C SER A 359 -13.66 -2.44 9.62
N GLY A 360 -14.03 -3.72 9.59
CA GLY A 360 -14.93 -4.23 8.57
C GLY A 360 -15.80 -5.37 9.05
N THR A 361 -16.97 -5.54 8.44
CA THR A 361 -17.85 -6.71 8.60
C THR A 361 -18.23 -7.30 7.25
N GLY A 362 -18.60 -8.58 7.25
CA GLY A 362 -18.80 -9.33 6.01
C GLY A 362 -17.49 -9.48 5.25
N GLU A 363 -16.39 -9.66 5.98
CA GLU A 363 -15.06 -9.81 5.40
C GLU A 363 -14.78 -11.25 5.02
N GLY A 364 -14.04 -11.41 3.93
CA GLY A 364 -13.30 -12.64 3.70
C GLY A 364 -12.20 -12.46 2.67
N VAL A 365 -11.24 -13.37 2.73
CA VAL A 365 -10.08 -13.44 1.85
C VAL A 365 -10.01 -14.82 1.21
N GLN A 366 -9.58 -14.85 -0.05
CA GLN A 366 -9.27 -16.08 -0.78
C GLN A 366 -7.85 -16.02 -1.32
N VAL A 367 -7.12 -17.12 -1.17
CA VAL A 367 -5.86 -17.36 -1.89
C VAL A 367 -6.22 -17.88 -3.28
N ARG A 368 -5.65 -17.29 -4.33
CA ARG A 368 -5.92 -17.66 -5.74
C ARG A 368 -7.40 -17.59 -6.15
N GLY A 369 -8.17 -16.68 -5.56
CA GLY A 369 -9.61 -16.59 -5.80
C GLY A 369 -9.98 -16.07 -7.21
N ASP A 370 -11.26 -16.21 -7.52
CA ASP A 370 -11.84 -16.01 -8.86
C ASP A 370 -12.19 -14.53 -9.12
N VAL A 371 -11.16 -13.68 -9.22
CA VAL A 371 -11.31 -12.30 -9.68
C VAL A 371 -11.27 -12.26 -11.20
N ARG A 372 -12.30 -11.68 -11.82
CA ARG A 372 -12.35 -11.50 -13.28
C ARG A 372 -12.05 -10.05 -13.61
N LEU A 373 -11.01 -9.84 -14.41
CA LEU A 373 -10.63 -8.55 -14.96
C LEU A 373 -10.87 -8.57 -16.47
N THR A 374 -11.85 -7.80 -16.92
CA THR A 374 -12.11 -7.56 -18.34
C THR A 374 -11.54 -6.19 -18.69
N LEU A 375 -10.71 -6.15 -19.72
CA LEU A 375 -10.14 -4.93 -20.27
C LEU A 375 -10.66 -4.72 -21.70
N PRO A 376 -10.78 -3.46 -22.17
CA PRO A 376 -11.11 -3.18 -23.56
C PRO A 376 -10.15 -3.79 -24.57
N ALA A 377 -10.64 -4.32 -25.68
CA ALA A 377 -9.77 -4.88 -26.72
C ALA A 377 -8.93 -3.79 -27.43
N ASP A 378 -9.54 -2.66 -27.73
CA ASP A 378 -8.87 -1.52 -28.38
C ASP A 378 -8.10 -0.68 -27.35
N ARG A 379 -6.77 -0.67 -27.50
CA ARG A 379 -5.88 0.14 -26.64
C ARG A 379 -5.86 1.61 -27.06
N ALA A 380 -5.93 1.88 -28.36
CA ALA A 380 -5.71 3.20 -28.93
C ALA A 380 -6.87 4.15 -28.65
N ALA A 381 -8.10 3.62 -28.55
CA ALA A 381 -9.29 4.42 -28.28
C ALA A 381 -9.45 4.83 -26.79
N GLY A 382 -8.59 4.36 -25.87
CA GLY A 382 -8.51 4.85 -24.50
C GLY A 382 -9.84 4.92 -23.73
N LEU A 383 -10.29 6.13 -23.37
CA LEU A 383 -11.61 6.36 -22.74
C LEU A 383 -12.78 5.92 -23.63
N GLN A 384 -12.68 6.12 -24.94
CA GLN A 384 -13.72 5.73 -25.90
C GLN A 384 -13.82 4.20 -26.04
N ALA A 385 -12.70 3.50 -25.85
CA ALA A 385 -12.67 2.06 -25.69
C ALA A 385 -13.18 1.60 -24.31
N GLY A 386 -13.65 2.50 -23.45
CA GLY A 386 -14.17 2.12 -22.16
C GLY A 386 -13.10 1.75 -21.13
N CYS A 387 -11.91 2.36 -21.24
CA CYS A 387 -10.92 2.34 -20.18
C CYS A 387 -10.96 3.61 -19.33
N LEU A 388 -10.21 3.65 -18.22
CA LEU A 388 -9.91 4.84 -17.43
C LEU A 388 -8.53 5.38 -17.82
N CYS A 389 -8.44 6.05 -18.97
CA CYS A 389 -7.26 6.80 -19.40
C CYS A 389 -7.55 8.31 -19.26
N ARG A 390 -6.54 9.18 -19.11
CA ARG A 390 -6.72 10.63 -19.28
C ARG A 390 -5.50 11.18 -19.99
N GLY A 391 -5.70 12.09 -20.95
CA GLY A 391 -4.64 12.61 -21.82
C GLY A 391 -3.42 13.08 -21.04
N GLY A 392 -2.24 12.56 -21.40
CA GLY A 392 -0.96 12.84 -20.73
C GLY A 392 -0.56 11.85 -19.63
N MET A 393 -1.40 10.88 -19.27
CA MET A 393 -1.13 9.91 -18.19
C MET A 393 -1.20 8.47 -18.68
N ALA A 394 -0.40 7.57 -18.06
CA ALA A 394 -0.41 6.14 -18.37
C ALA A 394 -1.82 5.57 -18.14
N CYS A 395 -2.36 4.80 -19.08
CA CYS A 395 -3.72 4.30 -19.00
C CYS A 395 -3.84 3.06 -18.07
N LEU A 396 -4.86 2.99 -17.19
CA LEU A 396 -4.95 1.95 -16.15
C LEU A 396 -5.04 0.56 -16.80
N CYS A 397 -5.86 0.41 -17.85
CA CYS A 397 -5.97 -0.87 -18.55
C CYS A 397 -4.66 -1.27 -19.22
N ASP A 398 -3.89 -0.31 -19.72
CA ASP A 398 -2.58 -0.60 -20.33
C ASP A 398 -1.56 -1.01 -19.28
N THR A 399 -1.55 -0.35 -18.11
CA THR A 399 -0.74 -0.79 -16.97
C THR A 399 -1.12 -2.20 -16.53
N LEU A 400 -2.42 -2.48 -16.32
CA LEU A 400 -2.89 -3.81 -15.90
C LEU A 400 -2.54 -4.90 -16.94
N ARG A 401 -2.64 -4.59 -18.23
CA ARG A 401 -2.31 -5.50 -19.33
C ARG A 401 -0.81 -5.70 -19.51
N GLY A 402 -0.02 -4.64 -19.38
CA GLY A 402 1.44 -4.68 -19.44
C GLY A 402 2.01 -5.57 -18.34
N LEU A 403 1.37 -5.59 -17.17
CA LEU A 403 1.65 -6.52 -16.07
C LEU A 403 1.04 -7.92 -16.26
N GLY A 404 0.17 -8.09 -17.26
CA GLY A 404 -0.55 -9.34 -17.54
C GLY A 404 -1.52 -9.75 -16.45
N LEU A 405 -2.05 -8.81 -15.65
CA LEU A 405 -2.94 -9.11 -14.53
C LEU A 405 -4.30 -9.64 -14.99
N ASP A 406 -4.72 -9.30 -16.20
CA ASP A 406 -5.93 -9.77 -16.87
C ASP A 406 -5.85 -11.24 -17.30
N ARG A 407 -4.64 -11.79 -17.44
CA ARG A 407 -4.38 -13.15 -17.92
C ARG A 407 -4.01 -14.14 -16.82
N ARG A 408 -3.95 -13.68 -15.57
CA ARG A 408 -3.51 -14.51 -14.43
C ARG A 408 -4.37 -14.27 -13.20
N ARG A 409 -4.57 -15.33 -12.41
CA ARG A 409 -5.28 -15.22 -11.13
C ARG A 409 -4.46 -14.41 -10.13
N PRO A 410 -5.12 -13.63 -9.25
CA PRO A 410 -4.43 -12.97 -8.14
C PRO A 410 -3.81 -14.00 -7.20
N ALA A 411 -2.74 -13.61 -6.50
CA ALA A 411 -2.20 -14.40 -5.39
C ALA A 411 -3.22 -14.47 -4.24
N ALA A 412 -3.88 -13.35 -3.95
CA ALA A 412 -4.99 -13.28 -3.02
C ALA A 412 -5.97 -12.17 -3.41
N ASN A 413 -7.22 -12.29 -2.97
CA ASN A 413 -8.23 -11.25 -3.08
C ASN A 413 -9.10 -11.23 -1.83
N GLY A 414 -9.81 -10.13 -1.62
CA GLY A 414 -10.75 -10.02 -0.51
C GLY A 414 -11.93 -9.12 -0.81
N TRP A 415 -12.95 -9.29 0.02
CA TRP A 415 -14.17 -8.51 0.03
C TRP A 415 -14.45 -8.00 1.44
N THR A 416 -15.09 -6.84 1.54
CA THR A 416 -15.60 -6.27 2.77
C THR A 416 -16.91 -5.57 2.48
N GLU A 417 -17.97 -6.05 3.12
CA GLU A 417 -19.33 -5.61 2.86
C GLU A 417 -19.61 -4.23 3.48
N ARG A 418 -19.22 -4.04 4.74
CA ARG A 418 -19.31 -2.76 5.44
C ARG A 418 -17.95 -2.44 6.02
N LEU A 419 -17.40 -1.32 5.61
CA LEU A 419 -16.08 -0.84 5.95
C LEU A 419 -16.20 0.52 6.63
N THR A 420 -15.52 0.68 7.76
CA THR A 420 -15.22 1.99 8.35
C THR A 420 -13.71 2.18 8.40
N CYS A 421 -13.27 3.42 8.18
CA CYS A 421 -11.86 3.77 8.23
C CYS A 421 -11.62 5.13 8.87
N THR A 422 -10.42 5.31 9.42
CA THR A 422 -9.87 6.65 9.72
C THR A 422 -8.49 6.76 9.07
N LEU A 423 -8.27 7.78 8.26
CA LEU A 423 -6.97 8.10 7.68
C LEU A 423 -6.33 9.23 8.50
N ALA A 424 -5.26 8.88 9.22
CA ALA A 424 -4.49 9.82 10.03
C ALA A 424 -3.74 10.85 9.17
N GLU A 425 -3.36 11.97 9.80
CA GLU A 425 -2.42 12.93 9.24
C GLU A 425 -1.11 12.21 8.85
N PRO A 426 -0.47 12.58 7.72
CA PRO A 426 0.83 12.04 7.38
C PRO A 426 1.90 12.50 8.36
N VAL A 427 2.75 11.55 8.75
CA VAL A 427 3.95 11.82 9.54
C VAL A 427 5.17 11.71 8.64
N ARG A 428 6.05 12.70 8.70
CA ARG A 428 7.29 12.70 7.91
C ARG A 428 8.17 11.52 8.28
N ILE A 429 8.74 10.88 7.27
CA ILE A 429 9.73 9.83 7.46
C ILE A 429 11.10 10.51 7.54
N GLY A 430 11.60 10.71 8.76
CA GLY A 430 12.90 11.31 8.98
C GLY A 430 14.02 10.46 8.38
N ALA A 431 15.05 11.11 7.82
CA ALA A 431 16.37 10.50 7.75
C ALA A 431 16.80 10.28 9.21
N GLN A 432 17.02 9.04 9.62
CA GLN A 432 17.61 8.82 10.93
C GLN A 432 18.95 9.56 10.95
N SER A 433 19.08 10.57 11.81
CA SER A 433 20.38 11.18 12.04
C SER A 433 21.32 10.06 12.49
N SER A 434 22.42 9.91 11.77
CA SER A 434 23.50 8.97 12.12
C SER A 434 24.12 9.27 13.49
N ASP A 435 23.73 10.37 14.12
CA ASP A 435 24.37 10.95 15.31
C ASP A 435 23.84 10.39 16.63
N GLY A 436 22.92 9.41 16.60
CA GLY A 436 22.40 8.75 17.80
C GLY A 436 23.32 7.68 18.43
N ALA A 437 24.48 7.41 17.83
CA ALA A 437 25.47 6.48 18.39
C ALA A 437 26.53 7.25 19.20
N GLY A 438 26.18 7.69 20.42
CA GLY A 438 27.19 8.04 21.41
C GLY A 438 26.84 9.19 22.34
N ASN A 439 26.10 8.90 23.42
CA ASN A 439 26.53 9.28 24.77
C ASN A 439 25.55 8.74 25.83
N THR A 440 25.72 7.48 26.23
CA THR A 440 25.33 7.06 27.58
C THR A 440 26.56 7.16 28.48
N SER A 441 26.97 8.40 28.77
CA SER A 441 27.84 8.68 29.91
C SER A 441 26.97 8.62 31.17
N SER A 442 26.97 7.49 31.85
CA SER A 442 26.55 7.43 33.24
C SER A 442 27.54 8.25 34.07
N LYS A 443 27.07 9.35 34.68
CA LYS A 443 27.74 9.87 35.88
C LYS A 443 27.09 9.21 37.09
N ALA A 444 27.92 8.47 37.82
CA ALA A 444 27.76 8.26 39.26
C ALA A 444 28.16 9.54 40.00
#